data_AF-A0A3R9RUV2-F1
#
_entry.id   AF-A0A3R9RUV2-F1
#
_cell.length_a   1.000
_cell.length_b   1.000
_cell.length_c   1.000
_cell.angle_alpha   90.00
_cell.angle_beta   90.00
_cell.angle_gamma   90.00
#
_symmetry.space_group_name_H-M   'P 1'
#
loop_
_entity.id
_entity.type
_entity.pdbx_description
1 polymer ?
#
loop_
_entity_poly.entity_id
_entity_poly.type
_entity_poly.pdbx_seq_one_letter_code
_entity_poly.pdbx_strand_id
1 'polypeptide(L)'
;MNTVNNAFVDYVTSGAFNLNLSRRQIDSLKYYACHEQFIFTPSRTSQVLVEKGLIEQVPQEEAHDKKYGCMRITAEGKLVWELIKRAGLAVELPPSVFLATPTVDELLLEVKLKESAHG
;
A
#
# COMPACT_ATOMS: atom_id res chain seq x y z
N MET A 1 5.15 -20.24 16.48
CA MET A 1 4.26 -21.13 15.71
C MET A 1 3.68 -20.30 14.59
N ASN A 2 3.95 -20.63 13.31
CA ASN A 2 3.31 -19.95 12.19
C ASN A 2 1.85 -20.40 12.13
N THR A 3 0.92 -19.49 12.39
CA THR A 3 -0.51 -19.73 12.15
C THR A 3 -0.73 -19.93 10.66
N VAL A 4 -1.17 -21.12 10.28
CA VAL A 4 -1.51 -21.43 8.89
C VAL A 4 -2.75 -20.64 8.51
N ASN A 5 -2.62 -19.76 7.51
CA ASN A 5 -3.71 -18.99 6.96
C ASN A 5 -4.60 -19.92 6.11
N ASN A 6 -5.60 -20.54 6.75
CA ASN A 6 -6.47 -21.53 6.09
C ASN A 6 -7.20 -20.96 4.86
N ALA A 7 -7.53 -19.66 4.87
CA ALA A 7 -8.13 -19.01 3.70
C ALA A 7 -7.17 -19.00 2.48
N PHE A 8 -5.87 -18.84 2.72
CA PHE A 8 -4.88 -18.92 1.64
C PHE A 8 -4.65 -20.35 1.17
N VAL A 9 -4.64 -21.32 2.09
CA VAL A 9 -4.54 -22.75 1.73
C VAL A 9 -5.72 -23.16 0.86
N ASP A 10 -6.94 -22.78 1.23
CA ASP A 10 -8.15 -23.05 0.46
C ASP A 10 -8.12 -22.33 -0.91
N TYR A 11 -7.61 -21.10 -0.94
CA TYR A 11 -7.43 -20.35 -2.19
C TYR A 11 -6.40 -20.99 -3.13
N VAL A 12 -5.24 -21.43 -2.62
CA VAL A 12 -4.17 -22.04 -3.43
C VAL A 12 -4.57 -23.42 -3.96
N THR A 13 -5.32 -24.20 -3.17
CA THR A 13 -5.62 -25.62 -3.46
C THR A 13 -6.94 -25.84 -4.22
N SER A 14 -7.83 -24.84 -4.28
CA SER A 14 -9.15 -24.96 -4.92
C SER A 14 -9.15 -25.00 -6.45
N GLY A 15 -7.99 -25.09 -7.12
CA GLY A 15 -7.86 -24.93 -8.58
C GLY A 15 -8.15 -23.50 -9.07
N ALA A 16 -8.56 -22.61 -8.17
CA ALA A 16 -8.82 -21.19 -8.37
C ALA A 16 -7.61 -20.31 -8.11
N PHE A 17 -6.41 -20.89 -7.92
CA PHE A 17 -5.14 -20.15 -7.92
C PHE A 17 -4.79 -19.67 -9.33
N ASN A 18 -5.68 -18.85 -9.85
CA ASN A 18 -5.48 -17.96 -10.95
C ASN A 18 -5.32 -16.59 -10.30
N LEU A 19 -4.09 -16.08 -10.31
CA LEU A 19 -3.78 -14.71 -9.88
C LEU A 19 -4.39 -13.73 -10.89
N ASN A 20 -5.71 -13.71 -10.95
CA ASN A 20 -6.50 -12.86 -11.82
C ASN A 20 -6.62 -11.49 -11.14
N LEU A 21 -5.50 -10.78 -11.13
CA LEU A 21 -5.41 -9.40 -10.69
C LEU A 21 -5.44 -8.50 -11.92
N SER A 22 -6.44 -7.64 -11.98
CA SER A 22 -6.44 -6.50 -12.91
C SER A 22 -5.24 -5.59 -12.64
N ARG A 23 -4.86 -4.79 -13.63
CA ARG A 23 -3.77 -3.81 -13.49
C ARG A 23 -3.96 -2.88 -12.28
N ARG A 24 -5.19 -2.41 -12.07
CA ARG A 24 -5.55 -1.56 -10.92
C ARG A 24 -5.36 -2.26 -9.57
N GLN A 25 -5.61 -3.57 -9.49
CA GLN A 25 -5.37 -4.34 -8.27
C GLN A 25 -3.88 -4.54 -8.03
N ILE A 26 -3.08 -4.77 -9.08
CA ILE A 26 -1.62 -4.82 -8.98
C ILE A 26 -1.06 -3.49 -8.49
N ASP A 27 -1.51 -2.39 -9.07
CA ASP A 27 -1.09 -1.03 -8.67
C ASP A 27 -1.51 -0.73 -7.23
N SER A 28 -2.68 -1.19 -6.78
CA SER A 28 -3.10 -1.05 -5.39
C SER A 28 -2.27 -1.92 -4.44
N LEU A 29 -1.98 -3.17 -4.80
CA LEU A 29 -1.17 -4.08 -3.98
C LEU A 29 0.25 -3.52 -3.77
N LYS A 30 0.80 -2.87 -4.79
CA LYS A 30 2.10 -2.19 -4.72
C LYS A 30 2.19 -1.17 -3.57
N TYR A 31 1.14 -0.36 -3.34
CA TYR A 31 1.15 0.60 -2.24
C TYR A 31 1.31 -0.09 -0.88
N TYR A 32 0.61 -1.21 -0.67
CA TYR A 32 0.72 -2.00 0.55
C TYR A 32 2.01 -2.82 0.64
N ALA A 33 2.61 -3.19 -0.50
CA ALA A 33 3.90 -3.89 -0.53
C ALA A 33 5.08 -2.97 -0.18
N CYS A 34 4.97 -1.68 -0.49
CA CYS A 34 6.02 -0.68 -0.26
C CYS A 34 5.93 0.02 1.12
N HIS A 35 4.82 -0.11 1.85
CA HIS A 35 4.60 0.56 3.13
C HIS A 35 4.15 -0.45 4.18
N GLU A 36 4.61 -0.28 5.42
CA GLU A 36 4.31 -1.22 6.51
C GLU A 36 2.82 -1.18 6.91
N GLN A 37 2.24 0.02 6.95
CA GLN A 37 0.81 0.25 7.12
C GLN A 37 0.35 1.42 6.25
N PHE A 38 -0.87 1.35 5.73
CA PHE A 38 -1.45 2.42 4.92
C PHE A 38 -2.89 2.70 5.34
N ILE A 39 -3.29 3.97 5.34
CA ILE A 39 -4.65 4.38 5.71
C ILE A 39 -5.66 3.74 4.75
N PHE A 40 -6.65 3.06 5.31
CA PHE A 40 -7.69 2.39 4.57
C PHE A 40 -8.62 3.41 3.93
N THR A 41 -8.64 3.41 2.59
CA THR A 41 -9.73 4.04 1.83
C THR A 41 -10.56 2.91 1.22
N PRO A 42 -11.81 2.68 1.68
CA PRO A 42 -12.62 1.59 1.17
C PRO A 42 -12.85 1.73 -0.33
N SER A 43 -12.32 0.78 -1.08
CA SER A 43 -12.52 0.66 -2.51
C SER A 43 -12.83 -0.79 -2.87
N ARG A 44 -13.50 -0.99 -4.01
CA ARG A 44 -13.73 -2.33 -4.56
C ARG A 44 -12.41 -3.09 -4.78
N THR A 45 -11.34 -2.36 -5.12
CA THR A 45 -10.01 -2.94 -5.29
C THR A 45 -9.44 -3.47 -3.98
N SER A 46 -9.47 -2.68 -2.91
CA SER A 46 -8.98 -3.10 -1.60
C SER A 46 -9.82 -4.25 -1.01
N GLN A 47 -11.13 -4.25 -1.21
CA GLN A 47 -12.00 -5.38 -0.80
C GLN A 47 -11.59 -6.69 -1.46
N VAL A 48 -11.37 -6.69 -2.78
CA VAL A 48 -10.92 -7.91 -3.48
C VAL A 48 -9.54 -8.37 -3.00
N LEU A 49 -8.64 -7.45 -2.63
CA LEU A 49 -7.33 -7.82 -2.08
C LEU A 49 -7.47 -8.44 -0.68
N VAL A 50 -8.42 -7.99 0.14
CA VAL A 50 -8.77 -8.60 1.44
C VAL A 50 -9.39 -9.98 1.26
N GLU A 51 -10.36 -10.12 0.35
CA GLU A 51 -11.02 -11.40 0.04
C GLU A 51 -10.02 -12.44 -0.47
N LYS A 52 -8.97 -12.00 -1.16
CA LYS A 52 -7.86 -12.84 -1.62
C LYS A 52 -6.76 -13.08 -0.57
N GLY A 53 -6.91 -12.53 0.64
CA GLY A 53 -5.95 -12.66 1.73
C GLY A 53 -4.60 -11.99 1.48
N LEU A 54 -4.52 -11.02 0.55
CA LEU A 54 -3.27 -10.34 0.19
C LEU A 54 -2.97 -9.13 1.07
N ILE A 55 -4.02 -8.54 1.64
CA ILE A 55 -3.93 -7.46 2.63
C ILE A 55 -4.91 -7.75 3.77
N GLU A 56 -4.65 -7.19 4.94
CA GLU A 56 -5.49 -7.35 6.12
C GLU A 56 -5.64 -6.03 6.88
N GLN A 57 -6.73 -5.93 7.65
CA GLN A 57 -6.94 -4.79 8.54
C GLN A 57 -6.03 -4.92 9.76
N VAL A 58 -5.36 -3.82 10.10
CA VAL A 58 -4.53 -3.73 11.29
C VAL A 58 -5.44 -3.48 12.49
N PRO A 59 -5.28 -4.22 13.61
CA PRO A 59 -5.96 -3.90 14.87
C PRO A 59 -5.69 -2.45 15.28
N GLN A 60 -6.69 -1.78 15.85
CA GLN A 60 -6.60 -0.33 16.13
C GLN A 60 -5.48 0.00 17.13
N GLU A 61 -5.12 -0.96 17.99
CA GLU A 61 -4.02 -0.86 18.95
C GLU A 61 -2.65 -0.83 18.28
N GLU A 62 -2.51 -1.48 17.12
CA GLU A 62 -1.28 -1.60 16.33
C GLU A 62 -1.23 -0.58 15.18
N ALA A 63 -2.34 0.12 14.91
CA ALA A 63 -2.46 1.04 13.80
C ALA A 63 -1.60 2.29 14.00
N HIS A 64 -0.83 2.66 12.98
CA HIS A 64 -0.03 3.89 12.97
C HIS A 64 -0.92 5.15 13.07
N ASP A 65 -2.13 5.08 12.52
CA ASP A 65 -3.17 6.09 12.71
C ASP A 65 -4.32 5.48 13.54
N LYS A 66 -4.61 6.06 14.71
CA LYS A 66 -5.68 5.58 15.60
C LYS A 66 -7.06 6.08 15.21
N LYS A 67 -7.14 7.11 14.36
CA LYS A 67 -8.37 7.78 13.93
C LYS A 67 -8.93 7.13 12.67
N TYR A 68 -8.07 6.62 11.79
CA TYR A 68 -8.46 5.96 10.55
C TYR A 68 -8.02 4.50 10.56
N GLY A 69 -8.86 3.60 10.04
CA GLY A 69 -8.47 2.18 9.92
C GLY A 69 -7.22 2.05 9.04
N CYS A 70 -6.27 1.22 9.45
CA CYS A 70 -5.08 0.91 8.66
C CYS A 70 -5.16 -0.48 8.05
N MET A 71 -4.56 -0.66 6.89
CA MET A 71 -4.33 -1.97 6.26
C MET A 71 -2.84 -2.25 6.18
N ARG A 72 -2.46 -3.52 6.21
CA ARG A 72 -1.11 -3.99 5.92
C ARG A 72 -1.12 -5.13 4.93
N ILE A 73 0.01 -5.33 4.25
CA ILE A 73 0.21 -6.51 3.40
C ILE A 73 0.44 -7.76 4.26
N THR A 74 -0.17 -8.87 3.87
CA THR A 74 0.02 -10.18 4.54
C THR A 74 1.33 -10.83 4.08
N ALA A 75 1.74 -11.93 4.72
CA ALA A 75 2.88 -12.72 4.25
C ALA A 75 2.65 -13.27 2.83
N GLU A 76 1.42 -13.71 2.57
CA GLU A 76 0.96 -14.21 1.28
C GLU A 76 0.97 -13.10 0.22
N GLY A 77 0.52 -11.90 0.59
CA GLY A 77 0.58 -10.71 -0.26
C GLY A 77 2.01 -10.38 -0.69
N LYS A 78 2.97 -10.49 0.24
CA LYS A 78 4.41 -10.28 -0.06
C LYS A 78 4.92 -11.30 -1.07
N LEU A 79 4.58 -12.58 -0.92
CA LEU A 79 4.97 -13.62 -1.88
C LEU A 79 4.38 -13.35 -3.27
N VAL A 80 3.10 -13.00 -3.35
CA VAL A 80 2.43 -12.63 -4.60
C VAL A 80 3.10 -11.41 -5.24
N TRP A 81 3.48 -10.41 -4.46
CA TRP A 81 4.19 -9.24 -4.96
C TRP A 81 5.54 -9.59 -5.60
N GLU A 82 6.32 -10.50 -4.99
CA GLU A 82 7.56 -11.00 -5.59
C GLU A 82 7.33 -11.71 -6.92
N LEU A 83 6.25 -12.50 -7.05
CA LEU A 83 5.89 -13.15 -8.31
C LEU A 83 5.53 -12.13 -9.40
N ILE A 84 4.74 -11.11 -9.05
CA ILE A 84 4.36 -10.01 -9.97
C ILE A 84 5.59 -9.26 -10.46
N LYS A 85 6.57 -8.98 -9.58
CA LYS A 85 7.85 -8.36 -9.96
C LYS A 85 8.62 -9.22 -10.96
N ARG A 86 8.78 -10.51 -10.67
CA ARG A 86 9.47 -11.45 -11.58
C ARG A 86 8.79 -11.61 -12.93
N ALA A 87 7.46 -11.48 -12.97
CA ALA A 87 6.68 -11.51 -14.20
C ALA A 87 6.78 -10.21 -15.03
N GLY A 88 7.51 -9.18 -14.55
CA GLY A 88 7.63 -7.88 -15.23
C GLY A 88 6.35 -7.04 -15.18
N LEU A 89 5.40 -7.37 -14.30
CA LEU A 89 4.12 -6.68 -14.20
C LEU A 89 4.17 -5.50 -13.21
N ALA A 90 5.14 -5.49 -12.29
CA ALA A 90 5.39 -4.39 -11.39
C ALA A 90 6.31 -3.36 -12.05
N VAL A 91 5.81 -2.14 -12.22
CA VAL A 91 6.68 -0.95 -12.38
C VAL A 91 7.12 -0.58 -10.96
N GLU A 92 8.35 -0.15 -10.72
CA GLU A 92 8.72 0.42 -9.40
C GLU A 92 8.12 1.83 -9.27
N LEU A 93 7.51 2.16 -8.12
CA LEU A 93 7.17 3.57 -7.84
C LEU A 93 8.44 4.14 -7.20
N PRO A 94 8.83 5.37 -7.52
CA PRO A 94 9.83 6.05 -6.72
C PRO A 94 9.38 6.03 -5.25
N PRO A 95 10.32 5.90 -4.30
CA PRO A 95 9.98 5.88 -2.88
C PRO A 95 9.17 7.12 -2.52
N SER A 96 8.06 6.92 -1.79
CA SER A 96 7.23 8.01 -1.29
C SER A 96 8.06 8.84 -0.31
N VAL A 97 8.43 10.06 -0.69
CA VAL A 97 9.06 11.00 0.23
C VAL A 97 7.92 11.72 0.95
N PHE A 98 7.84 11.56 2.28
CA PHE A 98 6.96 12.41 3.07
C PHE A 98 7.50 13.84 3.00
N LEU A 99 6.88 14.69 2.19
CA LEU A 99 7.15 16.11 2.24
C LEU A 99 6.51 16.63 3.52
N ALA A 100 7.35 17.05 4.48
CA ALA A 100 6.86 17.77 5.63
C ALA A 100 6.02 18.95 5.15
N THR A 101 4.85 19.18 5.77
CA THR A 101 4.06 20.37 5.49
C THR A 101 4.97 21.58 5.71
N PRO A 102 5.18 22.44 4.68
CA PRO A 102 6.05 23.58 4.85
C PRO A 102 5.48 24.46 5.95
N THR A 103 6.36 24.91 6.84
CA THR A 103 5.99 25.88 7.87
C THR A 103 5.67 27.22 7.23
N VAL A 104 4.80 28.01 7.88
CA VAL A 104 4.41 29.35 7.40
C VAL A 104 5.64 30.24 7.17
N ASP A 105 6.67 30.06 7.98
CA ASP A 105 7.93 30.81 7.89
C ASP A 105 8.74 30.45 6.63
N GLU A 106 8.73 29.18 6.19
CA GLU A 106 9.39 28.73 4.95
C GLU A 106 8.67 29.28 3.71
N LEU A 107 7.33 29.34 3.74
CA LEU A 107 6.52 29.95 2.67
C LEU A 107 6.75 31.45 2.55
N LEU A 108 6.90 32.16 3.68
CA LEU A 108 7.21 33.59 3.69
C LEU A 108 8.61 33.90 3.16
N LEU A 109 9.57 33.00 3.37
CA LEU A 109 10.94 33.13 2.85
C LEU A 109 10.98 33.00 1.32
N GLU A 110 10.24 32.05 0.75
CA GLU A 110 10.17 31.85 -0.71
C GLU A 110 9.52 33.03 -1.45
N VAL A 111 8.49 33.67 -0.85
CA VAL A 111 7.84 34.84 -1.44
C VAL A 111 8.82 36.02 -1.52
N LYS A 112 9.59 36.29 -0.45
CA LYS A 112 10.59 37.36 -0.44
C LYS A 112 11.72 37.16 -1.46
N LEU A 113 12.15 35.91 -1.66
CA LEU A 113 13.18 35.57 -2.64
C LEU A 113 12.70 35.76 -4.08
N LYS A 114 11.43 35.44 -4.37
CA LYS A 114 10.83 35.69 -5.70
C LYS A 114 10.65 37.17 -6.00
N GLU A 115 10.25 37.97 -5.02
CA GLU A 115 10.13 39.43 -5.17
C GLU A 115 11.49 40.09 -5.42
N SER A 116 12.56 39.60 -4.78
CA SER A 116 13.92 40.12 -4.94
C SER A 116 14.57 39.77 -6.29
N ALA A 117 14.05 38.76 -7.00
CA ALA A 117 14.56 38.30 -8.30
C ALA A 117 13.87 38.97 -9.50
N HIS A 118 12.85 39.80 -9.27
CA HIS A 118 12.13 40.57 -10.30
C HIS A 118 12.24 42.09 -10.09
N GLY A 119 13.19 42.54 -9.27
CA GLY A 119 13.53 43.95 -9.04
C GLY A 119 14.80 44.37 -9.78
#